data_AF-A0A962VQQ4-F1
#
_entry.id   AF-A0A962VQQ4-F1
#
_cell.length_a   1.000
_cell.length_b   1.000
_cell.length_c   1.000
_cell.angle_alpha   90.00
_cell.angle_beta   90.00
_cell.angle_gamma   90.00
#
_symmetry.space_group_name_H-M   'P 1'
#
loop_
_entity.id
_entity.type
_entity.pdbx_description
1 polymer ?
#
loop_
_entity_poly.entity_id
_entity_poly.type
_entity_poly.pdbx_seq_one_letter_code
_entity_poly.pdbx_strand_id
1 'polypeptide(L)'
;DAERANTPGPRSESTYLNIVGGLLTLLLGKSPSGMPYSSFLTQEAIISAMVAHHGNAMGITERTLQAKFALARRNLQSTTS
;
A
#
# COMPACT_ATOMS: atom_id res chain seq x y z
N ASP A 1 -23.19 -16.22 9.61
CA ASP A 1 -22.53 -16.34 8.29
C ASP A 1 -22.01 -15.05 7.64
N ALA A 2 -22.06 -13.87 8.28
CA ALA A 2 -21.50 -12.63 7.70
C ALA A 2 -19.97 -12.53 7.82
N GLU A 3 -19.35 -13.24 8.76
CA GLU A 3 -17.93 -13.12 9.08
C GLU A 3 -17.02 -13.77 8.04
N ARG A 4 -17.46 -14.87 7.41
CA ARG A 4 -16.73 -15.53 6.32
C ARG A 4 -16.76 -14.78 4.99
N ALA A 5 -17.71 -13.86 4.81
CA ALA A 5 -17.83 -13.08 3.58
C ALA A 5 -16.86 -11.88 3.54
N ASN A 6 -16.29 -11.50 4.69
CA ASN A 6 -15.44 -10.31 4.81
C ASN A 6 -13.96 -10.64 5.05
N THR A 7 -13.60 -11.92 5.22
CA THR A 7 -12.21 -12.34 5.33
C THR A 7 -11.59 -12.33 3.93
N PRO A 8 -10.56 -11.51 3.66
CA PRO A 8 -9.81 -11.61 2.41
C PRO A 8 -9.26 -13.03 2.32
N GLY A 9 -9.41 -13.69 1.17
CA GLY A 9 -8.72 -14.97 0.93
C GLY A 9 -7.20 -14.82 1.11
N PRO A 10 -6.44 -15.92 1.31
CA PRO A 10 -5.01 -15.87 1.66
C PRO A 10 -4.15 -15.00 0.74
N ARG A 11 -4.47 -14.98 -0.55
CA ARG A 11 -3.78 -14.15 -1.56
C ARG A 11 -4.03 -12.65 -1.34
N SER A 12 -5.27 -12.29 -1.03
CA SER A 12 -5.64 -10.90 -0.74
C SER A 12 -5.11 -10.43 0.61
N GLU A 13 -5.08 -11.29 1.63
CA GLU A 13 -4.46 -10.98 2.92
C GLU A 13 -2.97 -10.69 2.77
N SER A 14 -2.23 -11.57 2.07
CA SER A 14 -0.81 -11.33 1.77
C SER A 14 -0.57 -10.02 1.01
N THR A 15 -1.45 -9.70 0.04
CA THR A 15 -1.38 -8.42 -0.68
C THR A 15 -1.52 -7.23 0.28
N TYR A 16 -2.49 -7.26 1.21
CA TYR A 16 -2.67 -6.18 2.17
C TYR A 16 -1.50 -6.06 3.14
N LEU A 17 -1.00 -7.19 3.67
CA LEU A 17 0.17 -7.19 4.57
C LEU A 17 1.42 -6.64 3.87
N ASN A 18 1.67 -7.02 2.62
CA ASN A 18 2.80 -6.50 1.85
C ASN A 18 2.66 -4.99 1.62
N ILE A 19 1.45 -4.50 1.34
CA ILE A 19 1.19 -3.05 1.18
C ILE A 19 1.47 -2.32 2.50
N VAL A 20 0.97 -2.81 3.63
CA VAL A 20 1.20 -2.20 4.94
C VAL A 20 2.69 -2.21 5.30
N GLY A 21 3.38 -3.33 5.11
CA GLY A 21 4.82 -3.45 5.37
C GLY A 21 5.66 -2.51 4.50
N GLY A 22 5.31 -2.39 3.22
CA GLY A 22 5.96 -1.45 2.31
C GLY A 22 5.75 0.00 2.73
N LEU A 23 4.52 0.37 3.12
CA LEU A 23 4.23 1.72 3.63
C LEU A 23 4.97 2.02 4.94
N LEU A 24 5.05 1.07 5.88
CA LEU A 24 5.83 1.23 7.11
C LEU A 24 7.31 1.46 6.82
N THR A 25 7.86 0.72 5.84
CA THR A 25 9.25 0.90 5.39
C THR A 25 9.48 2.30 4.85
N LEU A 26 8.53 2.85 4.08
CA LEU A 26 8.62 4.23 3.59
C LEU A 26 8.45 5.26 4.72
N LEU A 27 7.50 5.08 5.62
CA LEU A 27 7.24 6.04 6.70
C LEU A 27 8.42 6.17 7.68
N LEU A 28 9.15 5.08 7.90
CA LEU A 28 10.28 5.04 8.84
C LEU A 28 11.65 5.15 8.12
N GLY A 29 11.65 5.12 6.79
CA GLY A 29 12.84 5.02 5.96
C GLY A 29 13.36 6.36 5.41
N LYS A 30 14.49 6.26 4.73
CA LYS A 30 15.15 7.37 4.03
C LYS A 30 15.62 6.89 2.64
N SER A 31 15.73 7.83 1.72
CA SER A 31 16.38 7.64 0.42
C SER A 31 17.87 7.31 0.58
N PRO A 32 18.54 6.78 -0.46
CA PRO A 32 19.99 6.60 -0.45
C PRO A 32 20.77 7.90 -0.17
N SER A 33 20.19 9.06 -0.52
CA SER A 33 20.74 10.39 -0.23
C SER A 33 20.41 10.91 1.18
N GLY A 34 19.74 10.12 2.01
CA GLY A 34 19.42 10.47 3.40
C GLY A 34 18.12 11.26 3.60
N MET A 35 17.36 11.52 2.52
CA MET A 35 16.09 12.26 2.62
C MET A 35 14.98 11.33 3.14
N PRO A 36 14.23 11.71 4.19
CA PRO A 36 13.11 10.90 4.67
C PRO A 36 12.07 10.64 3.57
N TYR A 37 11.67 9.38 3.40
CA TYR A 37 10.56 9.06 2.47
C TYR A 37 9.21 9.55 2.97
N SER A 38 9.10 9.89 4.26
CA SER A 38 7.94 10.56 4.85
C SER A 38 7.61 11.92 4.22
N SER A 39 8.47 12.48 3.36
CA SER A 39 8.23 13.74 2.64
C SER A 39 7.61 13.57 1.24
N PHE A 40 7.18 12.36 0.84
CA PHE A 40 6.51 12.18 -0.45
C PHE A 40 5.23 13.01 -0.55
N LEU A 41 5.14 13.82 -1.61
CA LEU A 41 4.02 14.75 -1.84
C LEU A 41 2.91 14.15 -2.70
N THR A 42 3.20 13.05 -3.41
CA THR A 42 2.26 12.46 -4.36
C THR A 42 2.13 10.96 -4.13
N GLN A 43 0.97 10.43 -4.53
CA GLN A 43 0.73 9.00 -4.49
C GLN A 43 1.65 8.25 -5.46
N GLU A 44 1.96 8.85 -6.61
CA GLU A 44 2.85 8.29 -7.62
C GLU A 44 4.26 8.10 -7.05
N ALA A 45 4.76 9.03 -6.24
CA ALA A 45 6.06 8.91 -5.57
C ALA A 45 6.07 7.73 -4.59
N ILE A 46 5.00 7.55 -3.82
CA ILE A 46 4.83 6.40 -2.91
C ILE A 46 4.80 5.09 -3.71
N ILE A 47 4.02 5.02 -4.79
CA ILE A 47 3.91 3.82 -5.64
C ILE A 47 5.26 3.47 -6.25
N SER A 48 5.96 4.45 -6.83
CA SER A 48 7.27 4.26 -7.44
C SER A 48 8.27 3.70 -6.43
N ALA A 49 8.31 4.27 -5.22
CA ALA A 49 9.18 3.78 -4.15
C ALA A 49 8.82 2.35 -3.69
N MET A 50 7.53 2.04 -3.53
CA MET A 50 7.09 0.69 -3.17
C MET A 50 7.48 -0.35 -4.22
N VAL A 51 7.32 -0.04 -5.51
CA VAL A 51 7.72 -0.93 -6.61
C VAL A 51 9.24 -1.09 -6.66
N ALA A 52 10.01 -0.02 -6.47
CA ALA A 52 11.47 -0.07 -6.48
C ALA A 52 12.04 -0.91 -5.34
N HIS A 53 11.45 -0.85 -4.14
CA HIS A 53 11.94 -1.56 -2.95
C HIS A 53 11.36 -2.97 -2.77
N HIS A 54 10.13 -3.21 -3.22
CA HIS A 54 9.38 -4.42 -2.91
C HIS A 54 8.67 -5.05 -4.11
N GLY A 55 9.04 -4.71 -5.35
CA GLY A 55 8.36 -5.17 -6.57
C GLY A 55 8.32 -6.70 -6.78
N ASN A 56 9.14 -7.47 -6.06
CA ASN A 56 9.10 -8.93 -6.04
C ASN A 56 8.01 -9.51 -5.10
N ALA A 57 7.47 -8.70 -4.20
CA ALA A 57 6.43 -9.12 -3.26
C ALA A 57 5.06 -9.17 -3.95
N MET A 58 4.26 -10.19 -3.61
CA MET A 58 2.92 -10.37 -4.17
C MET A 58 2.07 -9.12 -3.94
N GLY A 59 1.48 -8.60 -5.02
CA GLY A 59 0.59 -7.45 -4.97
C GLY A 59 1.30 -6.09 -4.96
N ILE A 60 2.64 -6.04 -4.96
CA ILE A 60 3.42 -4.81 -5.10
C ILE A 60 3.71 -4.53 -6.58
N THR A 61 2.65 -4.30 -7.34
CA THR A 61 2.75 -3.80 -8.72
C THR A 61 2.09 -2.44 -8.79
N GLU A 62 2.55 -1.58 -9.71
CA GLU A 62 1.96 -0.25 -9.92
C GLU A 62 0.44 -0.31 -10.08
N ARG A 63 -0.05 -1.19 -10.97
CA ARG A 63 -1.49 -1.40 -11.22
C ARG A 63 -2.24 -1.80 -9.94
N THR A 64 -1.70 -2.74 -9.17
CA THR A 64 -2.35 -3.19 -7.93
C THR A 64 -2.40 -2.09 -6.89
N LEU A 65 -1.30 -1.36 -6.70
CA LEU A 65 -1.21 -0.28 -5.72
C LEU A 65 -2.16 0.88 -6.09
N GLN A 66 -2.21 1.29 -7.36
CA GLN A 66 -3.16 2.30 -7.85
C GLN A 66 -4.61 1.90 -7.52
N ALA A 67 -5.00 0.67 -7.86
CA ALA A 67 -6.35 0.18 -7.60
C ALA A 67 -6.65 0.11 -6.10
N LYS A 68 -5.74 -0.43 -5.28
CA LYS A 68 -5.93 -0.56 -3.83
C LYS A 68 -5.96 0.78 -3.11
N PHE A 69 -5.13 1.74 -3.49
CA PHE A 69 -5.13 3.08 -2.89
C PHE A 69 -6.40 3.86 -3.25
N ALA A 70 -6.89 3.74 -4.49
CA ALA A 70 -8.17 4.32 -4.87
C ALA A 70 -9.34 3.72 -4.05
N LEU A 71 -9.36 2.39 -3.88
CA LEU A 71 -10.36 1.72 -3.04
C LEU A 71 -10.24 2.13 -1.56
N ALA A 72 -9.03 2.21 -1.01
CA ALA A 72 -8.79 2.63 0.36
C ALA A 72 -9.31 4.06 0.63
N ARG A 73 -9.04 5.01 -0.28
CA ARG A 73 -9.56 6.38 -0.14
C ARG A 73 -11.09 6.44 -0.19
N ARG A 74 -11.70 5.73 -1.15
CA ARG A 74 -13.17 5.66 -1.25
C ARG A 74 -13.79 5.08 0.01
N ASN A 75 -13.18 4.02 0.57
CA ASN A 75 -13.63 3.39 1.80
C ASN A 75 -13.50 4.31 3.03
N LEU A 76 -12.41 5.07 3.14
CA LEU A 76 -12.25 6.07 4.19
C LEU A 76 -13.29 7.19 4.07
N GLN A 77 -13.54 7.67 2.85
CA GLN A 77 -14.57 8.66 2.57
C GLN A 77 -15.96 8.16 2.99
N SER A 78 -16.32 6.92 2.62
CA SER A 78 -17.61 6.33 2.99
C SER A 78 -17.77 6.04 4.48
N THR A 79 -16.67 5.86 5.22
CA THR A 79 -16.70 5.62 6.67
C THR A 79 -16.83 6.93 7.46
N THR A 80 -16.39 8.04 6.88
CA THR A 80 -16.36 9.36 7.55
C THR A 80 -17.55 10.25 7.14
N SER A 81 -18.32 9.85 6.13
CA SER A 81 -19.54 10.54 5.66
C SER A 81 -20.77 9.97 6.36
#